data_AF-A0A4Q3KII6-F1
#
_entry.id   AF-A0A4Q3KII6-F1
#
_cell.length_a   1.000
_cell.length_b   1.000
_cell.length_c   1.000
_cell.angle_alpha   90.00
_cell.angle_beta   90.00
_cell.angle_gamma   90.00
#
_symmetry.space_group_name_H-M   'P 1'
#
loop_
_entity.id
_entity.type
_entity.pdbx_description
1 polymer ?
#
loop_
_entity_poly.entity_id
_entity_poly.type
_entity_poly.pdbx_seq_one_letter_code
_entity_poly.pdbx_strand_id
1 'polypeptide(L)'
;YMGIVVQYNDRHEAIPVVSNTEGLEYDLTTLIRKLGRERSQKLAFITGHEGPSLAEDLSRAQGALSELFEVQEVDLRSQELPDDAQAALVVGPKSAFSEAEKRKLDRFVVAGHAAAFFLGPIKPNLTNLEQEPNDPQLADLLGHYGVDVQEGLVLDAECATISVAQQAGFMRINQPVRYPYMPMPRALEDNNLTRALSQVAFPFMAPVQPKTQLPPGVQATTLARSSPNSWVQHSPFDLSPTQRWEPPHDGGDMRAQGLIVSLEGALPSFYGAASEATPAAPARLLVAGGASFIQDPFFGKANETLLMNFADWLVRDDALLAVRSRGLAAAPLAELSDAKRSAVKFG
;
A
#
# COMPACT_ATOMS: atom_id res chain seq x y z
N TYR A 1 11.31 0.43 38.45
CA TYR A 1 10.98 0.56 37.02
C TYR A 1 10.19 1.85 36.84
N MET A 2 10.55 2.66 35.85
CA MET A 2 9.79 3.86 35.47
C MET A 2 8.97 3.52 34.23
N GLY A 3 7.72 3.96 34.21
CA GLY A 3 6.82 3.87 33.04
C GLY A 3 6.38 5.26 32.62
N ILE A 4 5.92 5.40 31.38
CA ILE A 4 5.39 6.66 30.84
C ILE A 4 3.91 6.43 30.54
N VAL A 5 3.05 7.31 31.04
CA VAL A 5 1.63 7.36 30.68
C VAL A 5 1.41 8.60 29.83
N VAL A 6 0.85 8.41 28.64
CA VAL A 6 0.40 9.50 27.78
C VAL A 6 -1.11 9.58 27.92
N GLN A 7 -1.63 10.77 28.22
CA GLN A 7 -3.07 11.00 28.40
C GLN A 7 -3.54 12.10 27.45
N TYR A 8 -4.68 11.88 26.79
CA TYR A 8 -5.37 12.87 25.97
C TYR A 8 -6.87 12.77 26.21
N ASN A 9 -7.47 13.85 26.73
CA ASN A 9 -8.83 13.84 27.29
C ASN A 9 -9.00 12.72 28.33
N ASP A 10 -10.03 11.89 28.20
CA ASP A 10 -10.32 10.77 29.10
C ASP A 10 -9.58 9.47 28.73
N ARG A 11 -8.74 9.49 27.69
CA ARG A 11 -8.01 8.32 27.20
C ARG A 11 -6.56 8.35 27.66
N HIS A 12 -6.04 7.19 28.04
CA HIS A 12 -4.64 7.02 28.42
C HIS A 12 -4.05 5.77 27.78
N GLU A 13 -2.77 5.85 27.44
CA GLU A 13 -1.94 4.74 26.99
C GLU A 13 -0.65 4.74 27.80
N ALA A 14 -0.05 3.56 28.03
CA ALA A 14 1.11 3.43 28.89
C ALA A 14 2.24 2.62 28.25
N ILE A 15 3.46 3.10 28.44
CA ILE A 15 4.71 2.33 28.29
C ILE A 15 5.06 1.83 29.70
N PRO A 16 4.75 0.56 30.03
CA PRO A 16 4.83 0.07 31.41
C PRO A 16 6.26 -0.01 31.95
N VAL A 17 7.26 -0.18 31.07
CA VAL A 17 8.67 -0.26 31.43
C VAL A 17 9.50 0.50 30.41
N VAL A 18 10.19 1.55 30.85
CA VAL A 18 11.25 2.22 30.09
C VAL A 18 12.59 1.68 30.58
N SER A 19 13.17 0.76 29.82
CA SER A 19 14.48 0.14 30.12
C SER A 19 15.62 0.73 29.28
N ASN A 20 15.30 1.35 28.14
CA ASN A 20 16.24 1.97 27.20
C ASN A 20 15.54 3.19 26.55
N THR A 21 16.33 4.21 26.19
CA THR A 21 15.89 5.36 25.41
C THR A 21 15.85 5.11 23.91
N GLU A 22 16.56 4.08 23.40
CA GLU A 22 16.43 3.63 22.02
C GLU A 22 15.02 3.04 21.83
N GLY A 23 14.27 3.58 20.87
CA GLY A 23 12.88 3.19 20.61
C GLY A 23 11.83 4.02 21.35
N LEU A 24 12.21 4.74 22.42
CA LEU A 24 11.26 5.53 23.22
C LEU A 24 10.54 6.62 22.41
N GLU A 25 11.25 7.26 21.47
CA GLU A 25 10.66 8.25 20.57
C GLU A 25 9.60 7.63 19.64
N TYR A 26 9.86 6.43 19.13
CA TYR A 26 8.90 5.69 18.31
C TYR A 26 7.67 5.33 19.13
N ASP A 27 7.87 4.73 20.31
CA ASP A 27 6.79 4.32 21.20
C ASP A 27 5.91 5.51 21.58
N LEU A 28 6.53 6.63 21.98
CA LEU A 28 5.82 7.85 22.35
C LEU A 28 5.05 8.44 21.16
N THR A 29 5.65 8.48 19.97
CA THR A 29 5.00 8.98 18.75
C THR A 29 3.79 8.12 18.37
N THR A 30 3.93 6.79 18.47
CA THR A 30 2.84 5.84 18.23
C THR A 30 1.70 6.04 19.23
N LEU A 31 2.00 6.19 20.52
CA LEU A 31 0.98 6.49 21.54
C LEU A 31 0.28 7.82 21.29
N ILE A 32 1.02 8.88 20.94
CA ILE A 32 0.44 10.18 20.60
C ILE A 32 -0.49 10.06 19.38
N ARG A 33 -0.09 9.28 18.35
CA ARG A 33 -0.94 9.05 17.18
C ARG A 33 -2.21 8.26 17.52
N LYS A 34 -2.12 7.23 18.36
CA LYS A 34 -3.28 6.48 18.87
C LYS A 34 -4.24 7.38 19.64
N LEU A 35 -3.71 8.16 20.58
CA LEU A 35 -4.49 9.05 21.45
C LEU A 35 -5.04 10.28 20.73
N GLY A 36 -4.37 10.76 19.67
CA GLY A 36 -4.82 11.89 18.87
C GLY A 36 -5.96 11.57 17.90
N ARG A 37 -6.22 10.28 17.61
CA ARG A 37 -7.31 9.84 16.72
C ARG A 37 -8.57 9.58 17.55
N GLU A 38 -9.69 10.22 17.25
CA GLU A 38 -10.94 10.03 18.03
C GLU A 38 -11.50 8.60 17.94
N ARG A 39 -11.27 7.90 16.82
CA ARG A 39 -11.66 6.50 16.60
C ARG A 39 -10.49 5.70 16.04
N SER A 40 -10.43 4.41 16.37
CA SER A 40 -9.55 3.48 15.68
C SER A 40 -9.94 3.43 14.20
N GLN A 41 -8.93 3.47 13.33
CA GLN A 41 -9.15 3.35 11.89
C GLN A 41 -9.10 1.87 11.53
N LYS A 42 -10.15 1.39 10.88
CA LYS A 42 -10.37 0.00 10.52
C LYS A 42 -10.02 -0.24 9.05
N LEU A 43 -9.24 -1.29 8.83
CA LEU A 43 -8.86 -1.81 7.52
C LEU A 43 -9.54 -3.17 7.33
N ALA A 44 -10.38 -3.29 6.31
CA ALA A 44 -10.97 -4.56 5.91
C ALA A 44 -9.97 -5.32 5.03
N PHE A 45 -9.41 -6.41 5.52
CA PHE A 45 -8.54 -7.30 4.75
C PHE A 45 -9.39 -8.37 4.07
N ILE A 46 -9.42 -8.38 2.74
CA ILE A 46 -10.23 -9.35 1.99
C ILE A 46 -9.54 -10.71 2.00
N THR A 47 -10.21 -11.69 2.60
CA THR A 47 -9.75 -13.08 2.68
C THR A 47 -10.47 -13.97 1.67
N GLY A 48 -10.03 -15.22 1.57
CA GLY A 48 -10.50 -16.16 0.55
C GLY A 48 -9.66 -16.07 -0.73
N HIS A 49 -10.24 -16.49 -1.85
CA HIS A 49 -9.60 -16.52 -3.18
C HIS A 49 -8.22 -17.18 -3.23
N GLU A 50 -7.92 -18.13 -2.32
CA GLU A 50 -6.59 -18.76 -2.20
C GLU A 50 -5.44 -17.73 -2.04
N GLY A 51 -5.79 -16.52 -1.56
CA GLY A 51 -4.84 -15.46 -1.25
C GLY A 51 -3.96 -15.80 -0.05
N PRO A 52 -2.95 -14.95 0.22
CA PRO A 52 -2.08 -15.13 1.38
C PRO A 52 -2.85 -15.03 2.69
N SER A 53 -2.52 -15.91 3.63
CA SER A 53 -3.04 -15.89 5.00
C SER A 53 -2.47 -14.70 5.76
N LEU A 54 -3.33 -13.96 6.47
CA LEU A 54 -2.88 -12.83 7.28
C LEU A 54 -1.96 -13.28 8.42
N ALA A 55 -2.25 -14.45 8.99
CA ALA A 55 -1.53 -15.02 10.13
C ALA A 55 -0.22 -15.73 9.75
N GLU A 56 -0.10 -16.25 8.52
CA GLU A 56 1.04 -17.09 8.11
C GLU A 56 1.93 -16.41 7.05
N ASP A 57 1.33 -15.82 6.01
CA ASP A 57 2.05 -15.28 4.85
C ASP A 57 2.32 -13.76 4.99
N LEU A 58 1.51 -13.08 5.80
CA LEU A 58 1.55 -11.63 6.03
C LEU A 58 1.68 -11.28 7.51
N SER A 59 2.20 -12.20 8.34
CA SER A 59 2.23 -12.03 9.79
C SER A 59 2.96 -10.75 10.22
N ARG A 60 4.02 -10.36 9.51
CA ARG A 60 4.78 -9.13 9.78
C ARG A 60 4.02 -7.89 9.34
N ALA A 61 3.38 -7.94 8.18
CA ALA A 61 2.54 -6.86 7.68
C ALA A 61 1.32 -6.62 8.58
N GLN A 62 0.67 -7.70 9.04
CA GLN A 62 -0.40 -7.66 10.03
C GLN A 62 0.07 -7.02 11.33
N GLY A 63 1.22 -7.45 11.86
CA GLY A 63 1.80 -6.90 13.08
C GLY A 63 1.99 -5.39 12.98
N ALA A 64 2.63 -4.93 11.90
CA ALA A 64 2.87 -3.50 11.66
C ALA A 64 1.57 -2.69 11.52
N LEU A 65 0.60 -3.17 10.74
CA LEU A 65 -0.68 -2.49 10.58
C LEU A 65 -1.47 -2.44 11.90
N SER A 66 -1.46 -3.53 12.66
CA SER A 66 -2.19 -3.66 13.92
C SER A 66 -1.64 -2.74 15.02
N GLU A 67 -0.44 -2.18 14.85
CA GLU A 67 0.06 -1.16 15.76
C GLU A 67 -0.78 0.12 15.72
N LEU A 68 -1.45 0.43 14.61
CA LEU A 68 -2.07 1.73 14.38
C LEU A 68 -3.49 1.67 13.79
N PHE A 69 -3.90 0.49 13.33
CA PHE A 69 -5.17 0.22 12.69
C PHE A 69 -5.81 -1.03 13.29
N GLU A 70 -7.13 -1.09 13.25
CA GLU A 70 -7.88 -2.33 13.48
C GLU A 70 -7.95 -3.10 12.15
N VAL A 71 -7.25 -4.22 12.03
CA VAL A 71 -7.30 -5.06 10.83
C VAL A 71 -8.37 -6.13 11.01
N GLN A 72 -9.42 -6.08 10.17
CA GLN A 72 -10.53 -7.03 10.20
C GLN A 72 -10.53 -7.87 8.93
N GLU A 73 -10.46 -9.19 9.05
CA GLU A 73 -10.61 -10.11 7.93
C GLU A 73 -12.07 -10.18 7.46
N VAL A 74 -12.29 -10.17 6.14
CA VAL A 74 -13.62 -10.20 5.51
C VAL A 74 -13.63 -11.14 4.30
N ASP A 75 -14.51 -12.15 4.32
CA ASP A 75 -14.74 -13.05 3.17
C ASP A 75 -15.98 -12.61 2.40
N LEU A 76 -15.78 -11.95 1.25
CA LEU A 76 -16.87 -11.37 0.45
C LEU A 76 -17.84 -12.41 -0.13
N ARG A 77 -17.52 -13.70 -0.12
CA ARG A 77 -18.45 -14.78 -0.51
C ARG A 77 -19.61 -14.92 0.47
N SER A 78 -19.37 -14.56 1.73
CA SER A 78 -20.33 -14.76 2.83
C SER A 78 -20.67 -13.48 3.60
N GLN A 79 -19.85 -12.44 3.50
CA GLN A 79 -19.96 -11.21 4.28
C GLN A 79 -20.07 -9.97 3.39
N GLU A 80 -20.58 -8.88 3.97
CA GLU A 80 -20.50 -7.55 3.41
C GLU A 80 -19.27 -6.82 3.97
N LEU A 81 -18.79 -5.80 3.24
CA LEU A 81 -17.77 -4.89 3.77
C LEU A 81 -18.36 -4.08 4.93
N PRO A 82 -17.68 -3.96 6.08
CA PRO A 82 -18.17 -3.17 7.20
C PRO A 82 -18.28 -1.68 6.83
N ASP A 83 -19.43 -1.06 7.11
CA ASP A 83 -19.66 0.37 6.87
C ASP A 83 -18.70 1.28 7.66
N ASP A 84 -18.14 0.77 8.76
CA ASP A 84 -17.17 1.49 9.60
C ASP A 84 -15.71 1.27 9.19
N ALA A 85 -15.45 0.44 8.17
CA ALA A 85 -14.13 0.28 7.58
C ALA A 85 -13.80 1.49 6.69
N GLN A 86 -12.63 2.11 6.88
CA GLN A 86 -12.20 3.25 6.07
C GLN A 86 -11.53 2.81 4.77
N ALA A 87 -10.92 1.61 4.75
CA ALA A 87 -10.32 1.06 3.55
C ALA A 87 -10.43 -0.46 3.46
N ALA A 88 -10.49 -0.97 2.23
CA ALA A 88 -10.40 -2.40 1.92
C ALA A 88 -9.04 -2.74 1.29
N LEU A 89 -8.44 -3.87 1.67
CA LEU A 89 -7.17 -4.37 1.13
C LEU A 89 -7.41 -5.73 0.44
N VAL A 90 -7.25 -5.77 -0.88
CA VAL A 90 -7.29 -6.99 -1.69
C VAL A 90 -5.85 -7.37 -2.00
N VAL A 91 -5.32 -8.39 -1.33
CA VAL A 91 -3.91 -8.76 -1.43
C VAL A 91 -3.75 -10.10 -2.12
N GLY A 92 -3.10 -10.10 -3.29
CA GLY A 92 -2.67 -11.31 -4.00
C GLY A 92 -3.72 -12.42 -4.17
N PRO A 93 -4.97 -12.11 -4.55
CA PRO A 93 -5.97 -13.15 -4.79
C PRO A 93 -5.51 -14.08 -5.92
N LYS A 94 -5.76 -15.38 -5.77
CA LYS A 94 -5.35 -16.43 -6.69
C LYS A 94 -6.52 -17.10 -7.40
N SER A 95 -7.75 -16.66 -7.18
CA SER A 95 -8.92 -17.11 -7.93
C SER A 95 -9.90 -15.97 -8.20
N ALA A 96 -10.74 -16.18 -9.22
CA ALA A 96 -11.64 -15.16 -9.73
C ALA A 96 -12.66 -14.67 -8.69
N PHE A 97 -12.92 -13.37 -8.69
CA PHE A 97 -14.04 -12.76 -7.98
C PHE A 97 -15.32 -12.93 -8.80
N SER A 98 -16.42 -13.30 -8.13
CA SER A 98 -17.74 -13.29 -8.74
C SER A 98 -18.27 -11.87 -8.94
N GLU A 99 -19.27 -11.71 -9.82
CA GLU A 99 -19.97 -10.43 -10.00
C GLU A 99 -20.60 -9.90 -8.70
N ALA A 100 -21.04 -10.80 -7.81
CA ALA A 100 -21.60 -10.39 -6.53
C ALA A 100 -20.53 -9.75 -5.62
N GLU A 101 -19.33 -10.32 -5.59
CA GLU A 101 -18.21 -9.81 -4.79
C GLU A 101 -17.66 -8.50 -5.37
N LYS A 102 -17.53 -8.41 -6.70
CA LYS A 102 -17.16 -7.18 -7.39
C LYS A 102 -18.14 -6.04 -7.12
N ARG A 103 -19.46 -6.32 -7.05
CA ARG A 103 -20.46 -5.32 -6.65
C ARG A 103 -20.27 -4.80 -5.23
N LYS A 104 -19.86 -5.65 -4.29
CA LYS A 104 -19.58 -5.22 -2.90
C LYS A 104 -18.39 -4.27 -2.85
N LEU A 105 -17.31 -4.61 -3.56
CA LEU A 105 -16.14 -3.73 -3.71
C LEU A 105 -16.51 -2.42 -4.40
N ASP A 106 -17.29 -2.47 -5.48
CA ASP A 106 -17.72 -1.29 -6.21
C ASP A 106 -18.55 -0.35 -5.35
N ARG A 107 -19.57 -0.88 -4.66
CA ARG A 107 -20.42 -0.11 -3.76
C ARG A 107 -19.60 0.58 -2.66
N PHE A 108 -18.62 -0.14 -2.09
CA PHE A 108 -17.75 0.40 -1.04
C PHE A 108 -16.89 1.56 -1.55
N VAL A 109 -16.25 1.39 -2.72
CA VAL A 109 -15.42 2.44 -3.32
C VAL A 109 -16.24 3.65 -3.75
N VAL A 110 -17.39 3.43 -4.40
CA VAL A 110 -18.29 4.51 -4.87
C VAL A 110 -18.90 5.28 -3.71
N ALA A 111 -19.12 4.64 -2.56
CA ALA A 111 -19.56 5.31 -1.33
C ALA A 111 -18.48 6.23 -0.73
N GLY A 112 -17.27 6.27 -1.28
CA GLY A 112 -16.18 7.16 -0.85
C GLY A 112 -15.13 6.49 0.02
N HIS A 113 -15.25 5.19 0.30
CA HIS A 113 -14.24 4.46 1.04
C HIS A 113 -13.03 4.16 0.16
N ALA A 114 -11.87 4.03 0.78
CA ALA A 114 -10.65 3.76 0.04
C ALA A 114 -10.46 2.27 -0.23
N ALA A 115 -9.68 1.91 -1.25
CA ALA A 115 -9.31 0.52 -1.48
C ALA A 115 -7.90 0.39 -2.04
N ALA A 116 -7.21 -0.69 -1.68
CA ALA A 116 -5.93 -1.07 -2.26
C ALA A 116 -5.99 -2.47 -2.86
N PHE A 117 -5.49 -2.58 -4.08
CA PHE A 117 -5.45 -3.81 -4.86
C PHE A 117 -4.00 -4.16 -5.18
N PHE A 118 -3.53 -5.30 -4.69
CA PHE A 118 -2.20 -5.82 -4.96
C PHE A 118 -2.36 -7.07 -5.83
N LEU A 119 -2.30 -6.90 -7.15
CA LEU A 119 -2.71 -7.92 -8.12
C LEU A 119 -1.51 -8.39 -8.93
N GLY A 120 -1.04 -9.61 -8.68
CA GLY A 120 0.01 -10.24 -9.47
C GLY A 120 -0.57 -11.02 -10.66
N PRO A 121 0.11 -11.02 -11.82
CA PRO A 121 -0.35 -11.73 -13.04
C PRO A 121 -0.07 -13.24 -12.98
N ILE A 122 0.66 -13.69 -11.95
CA ILE A 122 1.05 -15.09 -11.74
C ILE A 122 0.90 -15.50 -10.27
N LYS A 123 0.85 -16.81 -10.04
CA LYS A 123 0.97 -17.44 -8.72
C LYS A 123 2.39 -18.03 -8.60
N PRO A 124 3.38 -17.27 -8.10
CA PRO A 124 4.74 -17.78 -8.01
C PRO A 124 4.86 -18.76 -6.84
N ASN A 125 5.47 -19.92 -7.09
CA ASN A 125 5.92 -20.81 -6.02
C ASN A 125 7.42 -20.57 -5.79
N LEU A 126 7.75 -19.89 -4.69
CA LEU A 126 9.12 -19.50 -4.38
C LEU A 126 10.04 -20.68 -4.03
N THR A 127 9.46 -21.86 -3.74
CA THR A 127 10.23 -23.04 -3.34
C THR A 127 10.82 -23.77 -4.55
N ASN A 128 10.01 -23.97 -5.59
CA ASN A 128 10.42 -24.69 -6.80
C ASN A 128 10.56 -23.77 -8.02
N LEU A 129 10.27 -22.47 -7.87
CA LEU A 129 10.32 -21.44 -8.92
C LEU A 129 9.36 -21.70 -10.08
N GLU A 130 8.32 -22.50 -9.86
CA GLU A 130 7.23 -22.66 -10.81
C GLU A 130 6.24 -21.50 -10.71
N GLN A 131 5.45 -21.32 -11.76
CA GLN A 131 4.40 -20.31 -11.80
C GLN A 131 3.19 -20.81 -12.57
N GLU A 132 2.03 -20.33 -12.15
CA GLU A 132 0.76 -20.47 -12.86
C GLU A 132 0.22 -19.09 -13.24
N PRO A 133 -0.47 -18.95 -14.39
CA PRO A 133 -1.21 -17.74 -14.69
C PRO A 133 -2.24 -17.42 -13.59
N ASN A 134 -2.42 -16.13 -13.31
CA ASN A 134 -3.40 -15.66 -12.35
C ASN A 134 -4.34 -14.64 -12.99
N ASP A 135 -5.65 -14.88 -12.85
CA ASP A 135 -6.68 -13.93 -13.25
C ASP A 135 -7.76 -13.85 -12.16
N PRO A 136 -7.69 -12.84 -11.28
CA PRO A 136 -8.70 -12.61 -10.25
C PRO A 136 -9.98 -11.97 -10.81
N GLN A 137 -10.07 -11.69 -12.12
CA GLN A 137 -11.22 -11.07 -12.78
C GLN A 137 -11.57 -9.68 -12.23
N LEU A 138 -10.56 -8.89 -11.84
CA LEU A 138 -10.71 -7.52 -11.30
C LEU A 138 -10.21 -6.42 -12.25
N ALA A 139 -9.56 -6.78 -13.37
CA ALA A 139 -8.96 -5.81 -14.29
C ALA A 139 -10.00 -4.92 -14.99
N ASP A 140 -11.21 -5.44 -15.24
CA ASP A 140 -12.35 -4.71 -15.79
C ASP A 140 -12.84 -3.61 -14.82
N LEU A 141 -12.99 -3.96 -13.54
CA LEU A 141 -13.39 -3.05 -12.47
C LEU A 141 -12.37 -1.92 -12.31
N LEU A 142 -11.08 -2.25 -12.21
CA LEU A 142 -10.01 -1.26 -12.09
C LEU A 142 -9.89 -0.40 -13.37
N GLY A 143 -10.07 -1.03 -14.53
CA GLY A 143 -10.12 -0.38 -15.84
C GLY A 143 -11.25 0.63 -15.97
N HIS A 144 -12.36 0.43 -15.25
CA HIS A 144 -13.45 1.40 -15.18
C HIS A 144 -13.10 2.61 -14.33
N TYR A 145 -12.40 2.40 -13.21
CA TYR A 145 -11.94 3.49 -12.35
C TYR A 145 -10.82 4.33 -12.98
N GLY A 146 -10.07 3.75 -13.91
CA GLY A 146 -9.05 4.46 -14.68
C GLY A 146 -7.63 3.90 -14.55
N VAL A 147 -7.47 2.67 -14.03
CA VAL A 147 -6.17 1.98 -14.01
C VAL A 147 -6.18 0.82 -15.00
N ASP A 148 -5.16 0.78 -15.84
CA ASP A 148 -4.88 -0.34 -16.75
C ASP A 148 -3.83 -1.26 -16.08
N VAL A 149 -4.23 -2.51 -15.79
CA VAL A 149 -3.34 -3.56 -15.29
C VAL A 149 -3.01 -4.46 -16.47
N GLN A 150 -1.76 -4.41 -16.91
CA GLN A 150 -1.32 -5.09 -18.13
C GLN A 150 -0.85 -6.50 -17.85
N GLU A 151 -0.91 -7.34 -18.88
CA GLU A 151 -0.33 -8.67 -18.83
C GLU A 151 1.20 -8.62 -18.91
N GLY A 152 1.84 -9.64 -18.36
CA GLY A 152 3.30 -9.77 -18.37
C GLY A 152 3.96 -9.43 -17.05
N LEU A 153 5.27 -9.63 -17.00
CA LEU A 153 6.11 -9.31 -15.85
C LEU A 153 7.12 -8.23 -16.22
N VAL A 154 7.29 -7.25 -15.36
CA VAL A 154 8.32 -6.22 -15.48
C VAL A 154 9.66 -6.83 -15.08
N LEU A 155 10.62 -6.78 -16.00
CA LEU A 155 12.02 -7.04 -15.75
C LEU A 155 12.80 -5.74 -15.80
N ASP A 156 13.72 -5.53 -14.87
CA ASP A 156 14.50 -4.30 -14.77
C ASP A 156 15.99 -4.59 -14.64
N ALA A 157 16.81 -3.83 -15.38
CA ALA A 157 18.23 -3.80 -15.16
C ALA A 157 18.60 -3.15 -13.81
N GLU A 158 17.77 -2.32 -13.20
CA GLU A 158 17.87 -1.87 -11.80
C GLU A 158 17.02 -2.76 -10.88
N CYS A 159 17.61 -3.88 -10.47
CA CYS A 159 16.91 -4.90 -9.69
C CYS A 159 17.69 -5.34 -8.45
N ALA A 160 16.98 -6.07 -7.58
CA ALA A 160 17.54 -6.68 -6.38
C ALA A 160 18.61 -7.73 -6.71
N THR A 161 19.53 -7.92 -5.76
CA THR A 161 20.48 -9.03 -5.77
C THR A 161 20.03 -10.06 -4.75
N ILE A 162 19.82 -11.29 -5.19
CA ILE A 162 19.43 -12.42 -4.35
C ILE A 162 20.61 -13.40 -4.18
N SER A 163 20.58 -14.16 -3.09
CA SER A 163 21.58 -15.20 -2.83
C SER A 163 21.10 -16.54 -3.35
N VAL A 164 21.80 -17.11 -4.33
CA VAL A 164 21.49 -18.41 -4.92
C VAL A 164 22.54 -19.42 -4.50
N ALA A 165 22.09 -20.54 -3.91
CA ALA A 165 23.00 -21.59 -3.49
C ALA A 165 23.38 -22.49 -4.68
N GLN A 166 24.64 -22.47 -5.09
CA GLN A 166 25.19 -23.28 -6.17
C GLN A 166 26.14 -24.36 -5.64
N GLN A 167 26.19 -25.50 -6.33
CA GLN A 167 27.12 -26.57 -5.99
C GLN A 167 28.44 -26.36 -6.73
N ALA A 168 29.52 -26.17 -5.99
CA ALA A 168 30.89 -26.04 -6.49
C ALA A 168 31.72 -27.23 -6.00
N GLY A 169 31.74 -28.31 -6.79
CA GLY A 169 32.36 -29.57 -6.40
C GLY A 169 31.63 -30.21 -5.21
N PHE A 170 32.33 -30.37 -4.09
CA PHE A 170 31.79 -30.93 -2.84
C PHE A 170 31.19 -29.88 -1.90
N MET A 171 31.30 -28.59 -2.20
CA MET A 171 30.82 -27.51 -1.33
C MET A 171 29.62 -26.80 -1.97
N ARG A 172 28.68 -26.35 -1.12
CA ARG A 172 27.58 -25.47 -1.52
C ARG A 172 27.98 -24.04 -1.20
N ILE A 173 28.07 -23.20 -2.23
CA ILE A 173 28.43 -21.79 -2.10
C ILE A 173 27.21 -20.93 -2.43
N ASN A 174 27.04 -19.83 -1.69
CA ASN A 174 26.01 -18.84 -1.97
C ASN A 174 26.60 -17.77 -2.89
N GLN A 175 26.03 -17.64 -4.08
CA GLN A 175 26.44 -16.65 -5.07
C GLN A 175 25.39 -15.52 -5.15
N PRO A 176 25.82 -14.25 -5.08
CA PRO A 176 24.93 -13.12 -5.36
C PRO A 176 24.59 -13.09 -6.85
N VAL A 177 23.30 -13.03 -7.17
CA VAL A 177 22.77 -12.98 -8.54
C VAL A 177 21.77 -11.82 -8.63
N ARG A 178 21.90 -10.99 -9.66
CA ARG A 178 20.91 -9.94 -9.95
C ARG A 178 19.67 -10.59 -10.51
N TYR A 179 18.49 -10.20 -10.02
CA TYR A 179 17.24 -10.86 -10.37
C TYR A 179 16.23 -9.85 -10.95
N PRO A 180 16.18 -9.69 -12.29
CA PRO A 180 15.38 -8.68 -12.98
C PRO A 180 13.89 -8.66 -12.64
N TYR A 181 13.28 -9.78 -12.25
CA TYR A 181 11.89 -9.84 -11.77
C TYR A 181 11.65 -9.15 -10.42
N MET A 182 12.69 -8.59 -9.79
CA MET A 182 12.59 -7.75 -8.60
C MET A 182 13.13 -6.34 -8.89
N PRO A 183 12.43 -5.51 -9.70
CA PRO A 183 12.77 -4.11 -9.86
C PRO A 183 12.94 -3.38 -8.52
N MET A 184 13.90 -2.46 -8.48
CA MET A 184 14.16 -1.58 -7.34
C MET A 184 14.17 -0.12 -7.81
N PRO A 185 12.99 0.53 -7.88
CA PRO A 185 12.84 1.93 -8.28
C PRO A 185 13.79 2.85 -7.51
N ARG A 186 14.66 3.60 -8.18
CA ARG A 186 15.56 4.56 -7.52
C ARG A 186 15.11 6.01 -7.63
N ALA A 187 14.39 6.34 -8.70
CA ALA A 187 13.88 7.67 -8.98
C ALA A 187 12.38 7.72 -8.68
N LEU A 188 12.01 8.51 -7.67
CA LEU A 188 10.63 8.66 -7.23
C LEU A 188 10.34 10.15 -7.13
N GLU A 189 9.11 10.54 -7.44
CA GLU A 189 8.67 11.91 -7.15
C GLU A 189 8.73 12.13 -5.64
N ASP A 190 9.21 13.32 -5.22
CA ASP A 190 9.36 13.67 -3.81
C ASP A 190 7.99 13.87 -3.17
N ASN A 191 7.46 12.81 -2.56
CA ASN A 191 6.22 12.82 -1.81
C ASN A 191 6.36 11.95 -0.56
N ASN A 192 5.65 12.30 0.52
CA ASN A 192 5.62 11.53 1.76
C ASN A 192 5.21 10.07 1.54
N LEU A 193 4.37 9.79 0.54
CA LEU A 193 3.93 8.45 0.18
C LEU A 193 5.06 7.56 -0.39
N THR A 194 6.08 8.18 -0.99
CA THR A 194 7.11 7.49 -1.79
C THR A 194 8.49 7.44 -1.11
N ARG A 195 8.68 8.07 0.05
CA ARG A 195 10.01 8.17 0.71
C ARG A 195 10.75 6.85 0.91
N ALA A 196 10.02 5.75 1.19
CA ALA A 196 10.60 4.43 1.40
C ALA A 196 10.74 3.59 0.12
N LEU A 197 10.09 3.99 -0.99
CA LEU A 197 10.04 3.20 -2.22
C LEU A 197 11.43 2.94 -2.81
N SER A 198 12.42 3.81 -2.56
CA SER A 198 13.78 3.69 -3.13
C SER A 198 14.58 2.50 -2.61
N GLN A 199 14.11 1.89 -1.52
CA GLN A 199 14.77 0.77 -0.84
C GLN A 199 13.93 -0.52 -0.92
N VAL A 200 12.79 -0.48 -1.61
CA VAL A 200 11.90 -1.63 -1.74
C VAL A 200 12.15 -2.33 -3.07
N ALA A 201 12.32 -3.65 -3.00
CA ALA A 201 12.25 -4.51 -4.16
C ALA A 201 10.79 -4.89 -4.42
N PHE A 202 10.39 -4.93 -5.69
CA PHE A 202 9.03 -5.28 -6.11
C PHE A 202 9.03 -6.57 -6.91
N PRO A 203 8.91 -7.75 -6.28
CA PRO A 203 8.94 -9.02 -6.99
C PRO A 203 7.69 -9.24 -7.84
N PHE A 204 7.89 -9.76 -9.05
CA PHE A 204 6.85 -10.31 -9.93
C PHE A 204 5.72 -9.33 -10.26
N MET A 205 6.07 -8.09 -10.59
CA MET A 205 5.10 -7.05 -10.91
C MET A 205 4.61 -7.12 -12.36
N ALA A 206 3.30 -7.05 -12.55
CA ALA A 206 2.67 -6.61 -13.78
C ALA A 206 2.87 -5.09 -14.00
N PRO A 207 2.93 -4.62 -15.25
CA PRO A 207 2.88 -3.19 -15.54
C PRO A 207 1.50 -2.64 -15.18
N VAL A 208 1.47 -1.51 -14.48
CA VAL A 208 0.24 -0.76 -14.18
C VAL A 208 0.40 0.69 -14.62
N GLN A 209 -0.63 1.25 -15.25
CA GLN A 209 -0.61 2.64 -15.67
C GLN A 209 -2.01 3.29 -15.58
N PRO A 210 -2.08 4.61 -15.37
CA PRO A 210 -3.34 5.33 -15.58
C PRO A 210 -3.81 5.17 -17.03
N LYS A 211 -5.11 5.04 -17.25
CA LYS A 211 -5.69 5.10 -18.60
C LYS A 211 -5.55 6.51 -19.18
N THR A 212 -5.40 6.60 -20.50
CA THR A 212 -5.31 7.87 -21.23
C THR A 212 -6.51 8.78 -20.98
N GLN A 213 -7.69 8.19 -20.83
CA GLN A 213 -8.92 8.90 -20.47
C GLN A 213 -9.36 8.45 -19.08
N LEU A 214 -9.31 9.37 -18.13
CA LEU A 214 -9.79 9.18 -16.77
C LEU A 214 -11.25 9.63 -16.65
N PRO A 215 -12.02 9.09 -15.70
CA PRO A 215 -13.34 9.62 -15.38
C PRO A 215 -13.27 11.10 -14.95
N PRO A 216 -14.32 11.91 -15.18
CA PRO A 216 -14.35 13.31 -14.79
C PRO A 216 -14.08 13.50 -13.29
N GLY A 217 -13.13 14.38 -12.95
CA GLY A 217 -12.79 14.68 -11.56
C GLY A 217 -11.88 13.65 -10.87
N VAL A 218 -11.44 12.61 -11.57
CA VAL A 218 -10.46 11.62 -11.08
C VAL A 218 -9.06 12.05 -11.49
N GLN A 219 -8.17 12.08 -10.50
CA GLN A 219 -6.73 12.31 -10.70
C GLN A 219 -5.99 10.99 -10.51
N ALA A 220 -5.00 10.73 -11.36
CA ALA A 220 -4.16 9.54 -11.29
C ALA A 220 -2.70 9.93 -11.14
N THR A 221 -1.97 9.21 -10.29
CA THR A 221 -0.53 9.39 -10.10
C THR A 221 0.16 8.04 -10.14
N THR A 222 1.27 7.91 -10.89
CA THR A 222 2.13 6.73 -10.81
C THR A 222 3.09 6.90 -9.64
N LEU A 223 2.94 6.09 -8.59
CA LEU A 223 3.72 6.22 -7.35
C LEU A 223 5.10 5.56 -7.46
N ALA A 224 5.17 4.44 -8.18
CA ALA A 224 6.40 3.69 -8.37
C ALA A 224 6.58 3.34 -9.85
N ARG A 225 7.80 3.54 -10.36
CA ARG A 225 8.19 3.20 -11.73
C ARG A 225 9.51 2.44 -11.73
N SER A 226 9.62 1.44 -12.59
CA SER A 226 10.89 0.79 -12.89
C SER A 226 11.83 1.75 -13.65
N SER A 227 13.10 1.39 -13.79
CA SER A 227 14.08 2.21 -14.50
C SER A 227 13.80 2.30 -16.00
N PRO A 228 14.36 3.29 -16.72
CA PRO A 228 14.29 3.33 -18.19
C PRO A 228 14.82 2.06 -18.88
N ASN A 229 15.66 1.27 -18.21
CA ASN A 229 16.24 0.02 -18.72
C ASN A 229 15.40 -1.20 -18.31
N SER A 230 14.08 -1.07 -18.38
CA SER A 230 13.12 -2.14 -18.07
C SER A 230 12.38 -2.59 -19.31
N TRP A 231 11.92 -3.84 -19.32
CA TRP A 231 11.07 -4.38 -20.37
C TRP A 231 9.99 -5.26 -19.75
N VAL A 232 8.99 -5.62 -20.55
CA VAL A 232 7.91 -6.53 -20.14
C VAL A 232 8.14 -7.86 -20.84
N GLN A 233 8.23 -8.94 -20.05
CA GLN A 233 8.18 -10.29 -20.58
C GLN A 233 6.73 -10.76 -20.56
N HIS A 234 6.32 -11.50 -21.59
CA HIS A 234 5.04 -12.21 -21.62
C HIS A 234 5.27 -13.71 -21.48
N SER A 235 4.21 -14.45 -21.15
CA SER A 235 4.25 -15.90 -20.97
C SER A 235 4.85 -16.62 -22.19
N PRO A 236 5.65 -17.69 -22.01
CA PRO A 236 5.99 -18.34 -20.75
C PRO A 236 7.06 -17.60 -19.92
N PHE A 237 6.95 -17.71 -18.60
CA PHE A 237 7.93 -17.18 -17.66
C PHE A 237 8.83 -18.31 -17.15
N ASP A 238 10.14 -18.17 -17.33
CA ASP A 238 11.13 -18.88 -16.52
C ASP A 238 11.44 -17.98 -15.32
N LEU A 239 11.25 -18.47 -14.09
CA LEU A 239 11.58 -17.71 -12.88
C LEU A 239 12.97 -18.08 -12.32
N SER A 240 13.73 -18.95 -12.98
CA SER A 240 15.07 -19.34 -12.55
C SER A 240 16.01 -18.13 -12.45
N PRO A 241 16.65 -17.88 -11.29
CA PRO A 241 17.65 -16.82 -11.16
C PRO A 241 18.88 -17.01 -12.05
N THR A 242 19.18 -18.26 -12.43
CA THR A 242 20.37 -18.62 -13.20
C THR A 242 20.11 -18.71 -14.70
N GLN A 243 18.91 -18.37 -15.15
CA GLN A 243 18.61 -18.27 -16.57
C GLN A 243 19.44 -17.18 -17.24
N ARG A 244 19.51 -17.25 -18.57
CA ARG A 244 20.12 -16.18 -19.34
C ARG A 244 19.10 -15.06 -19.54
N TRP A 245 19.36 -13.92 -18.91
CA TRP A 245 18.58 -12.71 -19.14
C TRP A 245 18.91 -12.16 -20.52
N GLU A 246 17.92 -12.08 -21.40
CA GLU A 246 18.06 -11.52 -22.75
C GLU A 246 17.16 -10.28 -22.86
N PRO A 247 17.68 -9.08 -22.51
CA PRO A 247 16.95 -7.85 -22.74
C PRO A 247 16.69 -7.67 -24.25
N PRO A 248 15.64 -6.93 -24.64
CA PRO A 248 15.33 -6.66 -26.04
C PRO A 248 16.56 -6.11 -26.79
N HIS A 249 16.92 -6.74 -27.92
CA HIS A 249 18.21 -6.55 -28.59
C HIS A 249 18.39 -5.16 -29.25
N ASP A 250 17.30 -4.41 -29.44
CA ASP A 250 17.29 -3.11 -30.12
C ASP A 250 17.00 -1.92 -29.19
N GLY A 251 16.81 -2.14 -27.89
CA GLY A 251 16.47 -1.10 -26.92
C GLY A 251 15.14 -0.38 -27.19
N GLY A 252 14.42 -0.72 -28.27
CA GLY A 252 13.16 -0.09 -28.67
C GLY A 252 12.00 -0.44 -27.75
N ASP A 253 12.07 -1.60 -27.11
CA ASP A 253 11.08 -2.08 -26.13
C ASP A 253 11.44 -1.72 -24.68
N MET A 254 12.61 -1.09 -24.46
CA MET A 254 13.02 -0.69 -23.11
C MET A 254 12.38 0.65 -22.73
N ARG A 255 11.60 0.64 -21.65
CA ARG A 255 11.03 1.84 -21.05
C ARG A 255 10.65 1.59 -19.60
N ALA A 256 10.64 2.67 -18.82
CA ALA A 256 10.11 2.63 -17.46
C ALA A 256 8.65 2.15 -17.45
N GLN A 257 8.36 1.17 -16.61
CA GLN A 257 7.03 0.60 -16.40
C GLN A 257 6.47 1.11 -15.07
N GLY A 258 5.18 1.43 -15.03
CA GLY A 258 4.53 1.71 -13.74
C GLY A 258 4.34 0.43 -12.95
N LEU A 259 4.60 0.51 -11.64
CA LEU A 259 4.48 -0.62 -10.70
C LEU A 259 3.33 -0.41 -9.72
N ILE A 260 3.07 0.85 -9.36
CA ILE A 260 2.00 1.26 -8.45
C ILE A 260 1.37 2.56 -8.97
N VAL A 261 0.04 2.59 -8.99
CA VAL A 261 -0.77 3.76 -9.36
C VAL A 261 -1.75 4.08 -8.22
N SER A 262 -1.95 5.36 -7.95
CA SER A 262 -3.04 5.84 -7.10
C SER A 262 -4.04 6.66 -7.90
N LEU A 263 -5.32 6.53 -7.56
CA LEU A 263 -6.40 7.42 -7.99
C LEU A 263 -7.00 8.16 -6.80
N GLU A 264 -7.40 9.41 -7.01
CA GLU A 264 -8.17 10.20 -6.06
C GLU A 264 -9.28 10.96 -6.80
N GLY A 265 -10.51 10.89 -6.31
CA GLY A 265 -11.65 11.59 -6.90
C GLY A 265 -12.96 10.84 -6.75
N ALA A 266 -14.03 11.39 -7.34
CA ALA A 266 -15.33 10.73 -7.38
C ALA A 266 -15.30 9.60 -8.43
N LEU A 267 -15.09 8.36 -7.97
CA LEU A 267 -15.01 7.20 -8.84
C LEU A 267 -16.42 6.80 -9.33
N PRO A 268 -16.63 6.64 -10.65
CA PRO A 268 -17.93 6.20 -11.17
C PRO A 268 -18.15 4.72 -10.83
N SER A 269 -19.40 4.34 -10.61
CA SER A 269 -19.75 2.94 -10.42
C SER A 269 -19.60 2.13 -11.71
N PHE A 270 -18.89 1.01 -11.62
CA PHE A 270 -18.77 0.03 -12.70
C PHE A 270 -20.12 -0.59 -13.10
N TYR A 271 -21.05 -0.73 -12.15
CA TYR A 271 -22.39 -1.27 -12.37
C TYR A 271 -23.46 -0.20 -12.63
N GLY A 272 -23.07 1.08 -12.68
CA GLY A 272 -23.97 2.20 -12.90
C GLY A 272 -25.11 2.25 -11.87
N ALA A 273 -26.35 2.44 -12.33
CA ALA A 273 -27.51 2.51 -11.45
C ALA A 273 -27.77 1.22 -10.64
N ALA A 274 -27.20 0.07 -11.05
CA ALA A 274 -27.36 -1.20 -10.35
C ALA A 274 -26.43 -1.36 -9.12
N SER A 275 -25.54 -0.40 -8.86
CA SER A 275 -24.68 -0.39 -7.67
C SER A 275 -25.43 0.02 -6.40
N GLU A 276 -26.61 0.66 -6.54
CA GLU A 276 -27.40 1.25 -5.45
C GLU A 276 -26.67 2.33 -4.62
N ALA A 277 -25.37 2.55 -4.86
CA ALA A 277 -24.58 3.65 -4.32
C ALA A 277 -24.65 4.89 -5.22
N THR A 278 -24.78 6.04 -4.60
CA THR A 278 -24.54 7.35 -5.24
C THR A 278 -23.13 7.80 -4.88
N PRO A 279 -22.33 8.31 -5.83
CA PRO A 279 -21.02 8.90 -5.52
C PRO A 279 -21.20 10.04 -4.50
N ALA A 280 -20.86 9.78 -3.25
CA ALA A 280 -21.12 10.70 -2.15
C ALA A 280 -19.89 11.55 -1.78
N ALA A 281 -18.70 11.00 -1.99
CA ALA A 281 -17.43 11.60 -1.61
C ALA A 281 -16.29 11.13 -2.53
N PRO A 282 -15.20 11.90 -2.67
CA PRO A 282 -14.00 11.42 -3.34
C PRO A 282 -13.42 10.20 -2.61
N ALA A 283 -13.18 9.14 -3.37
CA ALA A 283 -12.54 7.92 -2.90
C ALA A 283 -11.05 7.95 -3.27
N ARG A 284 -10.29 7.06 -2.62
CA ARG A 284 -8.87 6.82 -2.90
C ARG A 284 -8.66 5.37 -3.29
N LEU A 285 -7.98 5.15 -4.39
CA LEU A 285 -7.65 3.82 -4.88
C LEU A 285 -6.13 3.70 -5.00
N LEU A 286 -5.58 2.59 -4.54
CA LEU A 286 -4.20 2.20 -4.80
C LEU A 286 -4.19 0.88 -5.56
N VAL A 287 -3.44 0.80 -6.65
CA VAL A 287 -3.30 -0.43 -7.45
C VAL A 287 -1.82 -0.71 -7.65
N ALA A 288 -1.38 -1.87 -7.18
CA ALA A 288 -0.03 -2.39 -7.39
C ALA A 288 -0.12 -3.64 -8.29
N GLY A 289 0.77 -3.74 -9.28
CA GLY A 289 0.85 -4.88 -10.19
C GLY A 289 1.39 -6.17 -9.56
N GLY A 290 1.42 -6.29 -8.24
CA GLY A 290 1.90 -7.47 -7.54
C GLY A 290 1.70 -7.32 -6.04
N ALA A 291 1.78 -8.44 -5.32
CA ALA A 291 1.59 -8.51 -3.87
C ALA A 291 2.82 -9.02 -3.10
N SER A 292 3.79 -9.63 -3.78
CA SER A 292 4.91 -10.29 -3.10
C SER A 292 5.72 -9.35 -2.21
N PHE A 293 5.82 -8.05 -2.55
CA PHE A 293 6.58 -7.10 -1.74
C PHE A 293 5.98 -6.81 -0.35
N ILE A 294 4.72 -7.21 -0.09
CA ILE A 294 4.11 -7.13 1.25
C ILE A 294 4.04 -8.49 1.96
N GLN A 295 4.52 -9.57 1.33
CA GLN A 295 4.59 -10.91 1.91
C GLN A 295 5.86 -11.14 2.72
N ASP A 296 5.76 -11.93 3.78
CA ASP A 296 6.82 -12.14 4.77
C ASP A 296 8.21 -12.49 4.19
N PRO A 297 8.35 -13.30 3.12
CA PRO A 297 9.65 -13.58 2.50
C PRO A 297 10.38 -12.32 1.98
N PHE A 298 9.64 -11.28 1.62
CA PHE A 298 10.17 -10.03 1.07
C PHE A 298 9.96 -8.83 1.99
N PHE A 299 9.30 -9.02 3.14
CA PHE A 299 8.90 -7.94 4.02
C PHE A 299 10.03 -7.52 4.97
N GLY A 300 10.77 -6.49 4.55
CA GLY A 300 11.75 -5.78 5.38
C GLY A 300 11.25 -4.42 5.88
N LYS A 301 12.11 -3.67 6.58
CA LYS A 301 11.74 -2.38 7.21
C LYS A 301 11.28 -1.32 6.20
N ALA A 302 11.87 -1.30 4.99
CA ALA A 302 11.44 -0.39 3.93
C ALA A 302 10.02 -0.73 3.44
N ASN A 303 9.71 -2.02 3.30
CA ASN A 303 8.38 -2.52 2.91
C ASN A 303 7.33 -2.20 3.99
N GLU A 304 7.70 -2.36 5.26
CA GLU A 304 6.87 -1.96 6.39
C GLU A 304 6.54 -0.47 6.35
N THR A 305 7.55 0.38 6.21
CA THR A 305 7.38 1.84 6.10
C THR A 305 6.48 2.20 4.92
N LEU A 306 6.67 1.54 3.78
CA LEU A 306 5.85 1.76 2.59
C LEU A 306 4.38 1.37 2.82
N LEU A 307 4.13 0.18 3.37
CA LEU A 307 2.79 -0.31 3.65
C LEU A 307 2.07 0.60 4.65
N MET A 308 2.79 1.08 5.67
CA MET A 308 2.26 2.05 6.63
C MET A 308 1.89 3.38 5.98
N ASN A 309 2.72 3.88 5.07
CA ASN A 309 2.41 5.09 4.29
C ASN A 309 1.17 4.89 3.41
N PHE A 310 1.03 3.72 2.77
CA PHE A 310 -0.17 3.38 2.00
C PHE A 310 -1.41 3.33 2.89
N ALA A 311 -1.34 2.64 4.02
CA ALA A 311 -2.46 2.55 4.96
C ALA A 311 -2.89 3.94 5.45
N ASP A 312 -1.94 4.76 5.93
CA ASP A 312 -2.22 6.15 6.36
C ASP A 312 -2.81 6.99 5.21
N TRP A 313 -2.30 6.84 3.99
CA TRP A 313 -2.84 7.54 2.83
C TRP A 313 -4.21 7.04 2.41
N LEU A 314 -4.59 5.80 2.65
CA LEU A 314 -5.94 5.28 2.35
C LEU A 314 -6.96 5.77 3.38
N VAL A 315 -6.58 5.87 4.64
CA VAL A 315 -7.49 6.25 5.73
C VAL A 315 -7.41 7.73 6.12
N ARG A 316 -6.59 8.55 5.43
CA ARG A 316 -6.50 10.02 5.66
C ARG A 316 -7.90 10.61 5.82
N ASP A 317 -8.14 11.28 6.94
CA ASP A 317 -9.41 11.94 7.21
C ASP A 317 -9.27 13.43 6.90
N ASP A 318 -9.71 13.82 5.70
CA ASP A 318 -9.67 15.22 5.26
C ASP A 318 -10.65 16.10 6.04
N ALA A 319 -11.70 15.53 6.64
CA ALA A 319 -12.64 16.26 7.47
C ALA A 319 -12.00 16.67 8.81
N LEU A 320 -11.18 15.81 9.43
CA LEU A 320 -10.41 16.15 10.64
C LEU A 320 -9.34 17.21 10.38
N LEU A 321 -8.71 17.22 9.20
CA LEU A 321 -7.80 18.30 8.80
C LEU A 321 -8.52 19.66 8.62
N ALA A 322 -9.74 19.65 8.07
CA ALA A 322 -10.58 20.83 7.92
C ALA A 322 -11.16 21.36 9.25
N VAL A 323 -11.31 20.51 10.26
CA VAL A 323 -11.73 20.90 11.62
C VAL A 323 -10.54 21.43 12.43
N ARG A 324 -9.37 20.78 12.34
CA ARG A 324 -8.14 21.22 13.02
C ARG A 324 -7.63 22.57 12.52
N SER A 325 -7.69 22.81 11.21
CA SER A 325 -7.36 24.13 10.62
C SER A 325 -8.32 25.24 11.08
N ARG A 326 -9.61 24.93 11.28
CA ARG A 326 -10.58 25.86 11.85
C ARG A 326 -10.34 26.12 13.35
N GLY A 327 -9.91 25.12 14.12
CA GLY A 327 -9.54 25.29 15.54
C GLY A 327 -8.25 26.09 15.76
N LEU A 328 -7.30 26.03 14.82
CA LEU A 328 -6.07 26.83 14.82
C LEU A 328 -6.28 28.29 14.40
N ALA A 329 -7.48 28.65 13.94
CA ALA A 329 -7.88 30.05 13.74
C ALA A 329 -8.31 30.75 15.03
N ALA A 330 -7.81 30.31 16.19
CA ALA A 330 -7.78 31.16 17.38
C ALA A 330 -6.82 32.31 17.08
N ALA A 331 -7.39 33.50 16.84
CA ALA A 331 -6.64 34.71 16.56
C ALA A 331 -5.50 34.85 17.59
N PRO A 332 -4.26 35.17 17.17
CA PRO A 332 -3.19 35.42 18.12
C PRO A 332 -3.67 36.47 19.11
N LEU A 333 -3.53 36.20 20.41
CA LEU A 333 -3.84 37.18 21.44
C LEU A 333 -3.05 38.45 21.11
N ALA A 334 -3.76 39.54 20.85
CA ALA A 334 -3.12 40.81 20.52
C ALA A 334 -2.08 41.14 21.59
N GLU A 335 -0.83 41.36 21.18
CA GLU A 335 0.23 41.72 22.11
C GLU A 335 -0.20 42.98 22.89
N LEU A 336 -0.34 42.82 24.21
CA LEU A 336 -0.60 43.94 25.09
C LEU A 336 0.65 44.82 25.13
N SER A 337 0.49 46.09 24.74
CA SER A 337 1.52 47.12 24.94
C SER A 337 2.03 47.13 26.37
N ASP A 338 3.30 47.44 26.59
CA ASP A 338 3.96 47.42 27.91
C ASP A 338 3.19 48.20 29.00
N ALA A 339 2.52 49.29 28.62
CA ALA A 339 1.67 50.08 29.51
C ALA A 339 0.50 49.28 30.12
N LYS A 340 -0.18 48.43 29.33
CA LYS A 340 -1.26 47.55 29.81
C LYS A 340 -0.72 46.39 30.64
N ARG A 341 0.48 45.89 30.31
CA ARG A 341 1.13 44.80 31.05
C ARG A 341 1.54 45.25 32.46
N SER A 342 2.00 46.49 32.62
CA SER A 342 2.30 47.07 33.95
C SER A 342 1.05 47.36 34.79
N ALA A 343 -0.05 47.80 34.17
CA ALA A 343 -1.29 48.09 34.90
C ALA A 343 -1.92 46.83 35.52
N VAL A 344 -1.86 45.68 34.84
CA VAL A 344 -2.38 44.40 35.35
C VAL A 344 -1.44 43.75 36.37
N LYS A 345 -0.13 44.09 36.35
CA LYS A 345 0.85 43.53 37.29
C LYS A 345 0.79 44.14 38.69
N PHE A 346 0.16 45.31 38.84
CA PHE A 346 0.08 46.06 40.10
C PHE A 346 -1.36 46.42 40.53
N GLY A 347 -2.37 45.85 39.87
CA GLY A 347 -3.78 45.91 40.31
C GLY A 347 -4.22 44.58 40.90
#